data_AF-A0A9X1IQ90-F1
#
_entry.id   AF-A0A9X1IQ90-F1
#
_cell.length_a   1.000
_cell.length_b   1.000
_cell.length_c   1.000
_cell.angle_alpha   90.00
_cell.angle_beta   90.00
_cell.angle_gamma   90.00
#
_symmetry.space_group_name_H-M   'P 1'
#
loop_
_entity.id
_entity.type
_entity.pdbx_description
1 polymer ?
#
loop_
_entity_poly.entity_id
_entity_poly.type
_entity_poly.pdbx_seq_one_letter_code
_entity_poly.pdbx_strand_id
1 'polypeptide(L)'
;MRPLAAALLVLAMLGGSAHGWAEPRKTKAGDAQLICFRYGTFRLLADERVVDYKIGIDVTSVTIGSRTDKITISESSAWPVPTQPREQLLAKGQTEIYRYGGAAHRYAVMAPAPGGMEAKPLIWLSVVPLTGNGDDAAIYARVELRDPGTVKCQQSFVSDVAPAE
;
A
#
# COMPACT_ATOMS: atom_id res chain seq x y z
N MET A 1 -51.33 -50.61 1.05
CA MET A 1 -51.18 -49.75 2.24
C MET A 1 -50.01 -48.80 2.02
N ARG A 2 -50.15 -47.57 2.52
CA ARG A 2 -49.47 -46.31 2.12
C ARG A 2 -47.93 -46.31 2.19
N PRO A 3 -47.24 -45.52 1.35
CA PRO A 3 -45.81 -45.25 1.48
C PRO A 3 -45.56 -44.17 2.54
N LEU A 4 -44.59 -44.38 3.43
CA LEU A 4 -44.10 -43.36 4.36
C LEU A 4 -42.90 -42.66 3.70
N ALA A 5 -43.14 -41.43 3.26
CA ALA A 5 -42.14 -40.52 2.71
C ALA A 5 -41.27 -39.97 3.86
N ALA A 6 -39.96 -40.23 3.80
CA ALA A 6 -38.97 -39.55 4.62
C ALA A 6 -38.55 -38.25 3.92
N ALA A 7 -39.02 -37.11 4.41
CA ALA A 7 -38.60 -35.80 3.94
C ALA A 7 -37.30 -35.38 4.65
N LEU A 8 -36.17 -35.40 3.93
CA LEU A 8 -34.95 -34.70 4.32
C LEU A 8 -35.14 -33.19 4.15
N LEU A 9 -35.14 -32.43 5.24
CA LEU A 9 -34.94 -30.98 5.21
C LEU A 9 -33.43 -30.70 5.21
N VAL A 10 -32.86 -30.41 4.03
CA VAL A 10 -31.52 -29.82 3.92
C VAL A 10 -31.69 -28.31 3.92
N LEU A 11 -31.43 -27.68 5.07
CA LEU A 11 -31.39 -26.23 5.20
C LEU A 11 -30.01 -25.74 4.69
N ALA A 12 -29.93 -25.42 3.39
CA ALA A 12 -28.76 -24.80 2.81
C ALA A 12 -28.69 -23.32 3.24
N MET A 13 -27.93 -23.03 4.31
CA MET A 13 -27.52 -21.67 4.62
C MET A 13 -26.43 -21.24 3.64
N LEU A 14 -26.85 -20.73 2.48
CA LEU A 14 -25.99 -19.87 1.65
C LEU A 14 -25.92 -18.50 2.30
N GLY A 15 -25.18 -18.42 3.41
CA GLY A 15 -24.66 -17.17 3.94
C GLY A 15 -23.59 -16.66 2.98
N GLY A 16 -24.03 -16.03 1.89
CA GLY A 16 -23.16 -15.29 1.00
C GLY A 16 -22.53 -14.15 1.79
N SER A 17 -21.29 -14.35 2.26
CA SER A 17 -20.43 -13.27 2.70
C SER A 17 -20.18 -12.38 1.48
N ALA A 18 -21.09 -11.44 1.23
CA ALA A 18 -20.84 -10.28 0.41
C ALA A 18 -19.72 -9.50 1.11
N HIS A 19 -18.48 -9.90 0.84
CA HIS A 19 -17.33 -9.06 1.02
C HIS A 19 -17.58 -7.92 0.03
N GLY A 20 -18.20 -6.84 0.52
CA GLY A 20 -18.37 -5.62 -0.24
C GLY A 20 -16.97 -5.05 -0.48
N TRP A 21 -16.35 -5.43 -1.58
CA TRP A 21 -15.18 -4.74 -2.10
C TRP A 21 -15.68 -3.34 -2.48
N ALA A 22 -15.41 -2.35 -1.62
CA ALA A 22 -15.75 -0.99 -1.96
C ALA A 22 -14.94 -0.60 -3.19
N GLU A 23 -15.65 -0.27 -4.28
CA GLU A 23 -15.00 0.11 -5.53
C GLU A 23 -14.15 1.37 -5.29
N PRO A 24 -12.89 1.40 -5.77
CA PRO A 24 -12.05 2.59 -5.67
C PRO A 24 -12.81 3.80 -6.25
N ARG A 25 -12.94 4.86 -5.45
CA ARG A 25 -13.64 6.07 -5.86
C ARG A 25 -12.94 6.62 -7.11
N LYS A 26 -13.65 6.67 -8.24
CA LYS A 26 -13.13 7.28 -9.48
C LYS A 26 -12.78 8.73 -9.18
N THR A 27 -11.51 9.05 -9.14
CA THR A 27 -11.04 10.42 -8.97
C THR A 27 -11.18 11.19 -10.29
N LYS A 28 -11.49 12.48 -10.19
CA LYS A 28 -11.49 13.35 -11.37
C LYS A 28 -10.06 13.43 -11.92
N ALA A 29 -9.90 13.17 -13.21
CA ALA A 29 -8.63 13.33 -13.91
C ALA A 29 -8.25 14.81 -13.95
N GLY A 30 -6.97 15.12 -13.74
CA GLY A 30 -6.40 16.45 -14.02
C GLY A 30 -5.63 17.13 -12.88
N ASP A 31 -5.95 16.85 -11.62
CA ASP A 31 -5.25 17.45 -10.48
C ASP A 31 -4.32 16.44 -9.80
N ALA A 32 -3.09 16.87 -9.49
CA ALA A 32 -2.18 16.07 -8.67
C ALA A 32 -2.82 15.78 -7.31
N GLN A 33 -3.01 14.50 -6.99
CA GLN A 33 -3.69 14.07 -5.78
C GLN A 33 -2.69 13.49 -4.80
N LEU A 34 -2.83 13.84 -3.53
CA LEU A 34 -2.09 13.26 -2.42
C LEU A 34 -2.96 12.17 -1.80
N ILE A 35 -2.41 10.96 -1.73
CA ILE A 35 -2.98 9.87 -0.95
C ILE A 35 -2.18 9.69 0.34
N CYS A 36 -2.88 9.38 1.42
CA CYS A 36 -2.31 9.19 2.75
C CYS A 36 -2.30 7.72 3.13
N PHE A 37 -1.20 7.33 3.77
CA PHE A 37 -1.04 6.13 4.56
C PHE A 37 -0.77 6.53 6.02
N ARG A 38 -0.48 5.58 6.91
CA ARG A 38 -0.28 5.85 8.34
C ARG A 38 1.02 6.63 8.61
N TYR A 39 2.09 6.31 7.89
CA TYR A 39 3.44 6.83 8.09
C TYR A 39 3.89 7.75 6.96
N GLY A 40 3.17 7.77 5.84
CA GLY A 40 3.56 8.60 4.71
C GLY A 40 2.45 8.93 3.74
N THR A 41 2.85 9.63 2.69
CA THR A 41 1.99 10.11 1.61
C THR A 41 2.60 9.75 0.27
N PHE A 42 1.74 9.68 -0.75
CA PHE A 42 2.18 9.52 -2.13
C PHE A 42 1.43 10.46 -3.04
N ARG A 43 2.16 11.17 -3.90
CA ARG A 43 1.57 12.08 -4.89
C ARG A 43 1.31 11.38 -6.22
N LEU A 44 0.03 11.30 -6.59
CA LEU A 44 -0.44 10.84 -7.89
C LEU A 44 -0.18 11.91 -8.96
N LEU A 45 0.21 11.43 -10.15
CA LEU A 45 0.23 12.23 -11.37
C LEU A 45 -1.18 12.34 -11.97
N ALA A 46 -1.35 13.24 -12.94
CA ALA A 46 -2.66 13.57 -13.50
C ALA A 46 -3.36 12.38 -14.20
N ASP A 47 -2.61 11.42 -14.71
CA ASP A 47 -3.10 10.22 -15.40
C ASP A 47 -3.09 8.94 -14.53
N GLU A 48 -2.64 9.06 -13.28
CA GLU A 48 -2.59 7.97 -12.32
C GLU A 48 -3.87 7.90 -11.47
N ARG A 49 -4.28 6.69 -11.10
CA ARG A 49 -5.39 6.47 -10.17
C ARG A 49 -5.16 5.23 -9.33
N VAL A 50 -5.77 5.20 -8.15
CA VAL A 50 -5.90 3.97 -7.36
C VAL A 50 -6.77 2.99 -8.14
N VAL A 51 -6.22 1.80 -8.43
CA VAL A 51 -6.92 0.73 -9.16
C VAL A 51 -7.24 -0.48 -8.30
N ASP A 52 -6.54 -0.63 -7.17
CA ASP A 52 -6.75 -1.70 -6.20
C ASP A 52 -6.18 -1.28 -4.84
N TYR A 53 -6.73 -1.82 -3.75
CA TYR A 53 -6.18 -1.64 -2.41
C TYR A 53 -6.56 -2.79 -1.48
N LYS A 54 -5.70 -3.05 -0.49
CA LYS A 54 -5.88 -4.05 0.55
C LYS A 54 -5.46 -3.46 1.88
N ILE A 55 -6.39 -3.36 2.83
CA ILE A 55 -6.10 -2.93 4.20
C ILE A 55 -6.16 -4.16 5.10
N GLY A 56 -5.01 -4.57 5.63
CA GLY A 56 -4.89 -5.61 6.63
C GLY A 56 -4.60 -5.03 8.02
N ILE A 57 -4.47 -5.92 9.01
CA ILE A 57 -4.11 -5.55 10.38
C ILE A 57 -2.70 -4.93 10.41
N ASP A 58 -1.74 -5.60 9.78
CA ASP A 58 -0.32 -5.18 9.83
C ASP A 58 0.15 -4.47 8.57
N VAL A 59 -0.52 -4.69 7.43
CA VAL A 59 -0.06 -4.20 6.13
C VAL A 59 -1.22 -3.55 5.38
N THR A 60 -0.98 -2.34 4.90
CA THR A 60 -1.84 -1.69 3.89
C THR A 60 -1.11 -1.67 2.56
N SER A 61 -1.79 -2.03 1.47
CA SER A 61 -1.26 -1.98 0.12
C SER A 61 -2.23 -1.23 -0.80
N VAL A 62 -1.69 -0.35 -1.63
CA VAL A 62 -2.44 0.41 -2.63
C VAL A 62 -1.73 0.26 -3.97
N THR A 63 -2.47 -0.11 -5.00
CA THR A 63 -1.95 -0.17 -6.37
C THR A 63 -2.46 1.02 -7.17
N ILE A 64 -1.53 1.77 -7.71
CA ILE A 64 -1.73 2.88 -8.64
C ILE A 64 -1.52 2.36 -10.06
N GLY A 65 -2.46 2.66 -10.95
CA GLY A 65 -2.33 2.38 -12.37
C GLY A 65 -2.25 3.67 -13.18
N SER A 66 -1.33 3.70 -14.14
CA SER A 66 -1.29 4.66 -15.25
C SER A 66 -1.63 3.96 -16.57
N ARG A 67 -1.38 4.61 -17.71
CA ARG A 67 -1.51 3.97 -19.03
C ARG A 67 -0.44 2.91 -19.29
N THR A 68 0.75 3.07 -18.72
CA THR A 68 1.94 2.28 -19.04
C THR A 68 2.41 1.43 -17.88
N ASP A 69 2.12 1.84 -16.64
CA ASP A 69 2.77 1.32 -15.46
C ASP A 69 1.78 0.99 -14.34
N LYS A 70 2.22 0.09 -13.45
CA LYS A 70 1.55 -0.16 -12.17
C LYS A 70 2.53 0.00 -11.03
N ILE A 71 2.16 0.78 -10.04
CA ILE A 71 2.93 1.05 -8.82
C ILE A 71 2.14 0.48 -7.65
N THR A 72 2.67 -0.51 -6.96
CA THR A 72 2.14 -0.97 -5.67
C THR A 72 2.96 -0.36 -4.54
N ILE A 73 2.26 0.35 -3.67
CA ILE A 73 2.78 0.95 -2.45
C ILE A 73 2.24 0.11 -1.31
N SER A 74 3.12 -0.54 -0.57
CA SER A 74 2.76 -1.18 0.68
C SER A 74 3.28 -0.33 1.84
N GLU A 75 2.60 -0.39 2.97
CA GLU A 75 3.01 0.21 4.24
C GLU A 75 2.82 -0.79 5.40
N SER A 76 3.81 -0.86 6.28
CA SER A 76 3.74 -1.61 7.54
C SER A 76 4.83 -1.15 8.52
N SER A 77 4.53 -1.23 9.81
CA SER A 77 5.53 -1.11 10.87
C SER A 77 6.11 -2.45 11.32
N ALA A 78 5.58 -3.57 10.82
CA ALA A 78 5.96 -4.92 11.26
C ALA A 78 7.05 -5.57 10.38
N TRP A 79 7.55 -4.87 9.37
CA TRP A 79 8.57 -5.44 8.49
C TRP A 79 9.93 -5.58 9.16
N PRO A 80 10.62 -6.70 8.92
CA PRO A 80 12.02 -6.82 9.32
C PRO A 80 12.90 -5.88 8.49
N VAL A 81 13.99 -5.40 9.09
CA VAL A 81 15.05 -4.71 8.35
C VAL A 81 15.69 -5.72 7.40
N PRO A 82 15.72 -5.49 6.08
CA PRO A 82 16.25 -6.47 5.16
C PRO A 82 17.78 -6.46 5.19
N THR A 83 18.39 -7.64 5.22
CA THR A 83 19.83 -7.84 5.45
C THR A 83 20.71 -7.61 4.22
N GLN A 84 20.13 -7.31 3.05
CA GLN A 84 20.85 -7.16 1.79
C GLN A 84 20.40 -5.91 1.01
N PRO A 85 20.63 -4.69 1.53
CA PRO A 85 20.49 -3.48 0.72
C PRO A 85 21.49 -3.53 -0.44
N ARG A 86 21.03 -3.26 -1.67
CA ARG A 86 21.93 -3.21 -2.83
C ARG A 86 22.56 -1.84 -2.97
N GLU A 87 21.78 -0.80 -2.77
CA GLU A 87 22.18 0.57 -3.07
C GLU A 87 21.29 1.55 -2.30
N GLN A 88 21.91 2.56 -1.70
CA GLN A 88 21.20 3.71 -1.16
C GLN A 88 21.01 4.73 -2.29
N LEU A 89 19.76 5.04 -2.62
CA LEU A 89 19.41 5.93 -3.73
C LEU A 89 19.20 7.37 -3.28
N LEU A 90 18.69 7.55 -2.07
CA LEU A 90 18.38 8.86 -1.51
C LEU A 90 18.56 8.83 0.01
N ALA A 91 19.12 9.91 0.55
CA ALA A 91 19.04 10.27 1.95
C ALA A 91 18.55 11.71 2.07
N LYS A 92 17.44 11.94 2.78
CA LYS A 92 16.89 13.27 3.00
C LYS A 92 16.30 13.35 4.41
N GLY A 93 16.98 14.06 5.30
CA GLY A 93 16.57 14.12 6.71
C GLY A 93 16.63 12.73 7.35
N GLN A 94 15.52 12.28 7.93
CA GLN A 94 15.38 10.94 8.52
C GLN A 94 14.83 9.89 7.54
N THR A 95 14.61 10.26 6.27
CA THR A 95 14.14 9.34 5.24
C THR A 95 15.31 8.86 4.40
N GLU A 96 15.48 7.55 4.35
CA GLU A 96 16.45 6.91 3.46
C GLU A 96 15.72 5.98 2.50
N ILE A 97 16.10 6.00 1.22
CA ILE A 97 15.51 5.13 0.21
C ILE A 97 16.58 4.18 -0.28
N TYR A 98 16.29 2.90 -0.11
CA TYR A 98 17.17 1.82 -0.52
C TYR A 98 16.52 0.98 -1.58
N ARG A 99 17.36 0.53 -2.51
CA ARG A 99 16.99 -0.49 -3.47
C ARG A 99 17.26 -1.89 -2.92
N TYR A 100 16.27 -2.76 -3.05
CA TYR A 100 16.35 -4.17 -2.67
C TYR A 100 15.90 -5.09 -3.81
N GLY A 101 16.49 -6.29 -3.83
CA GLY A 101 16.03 -7.42 -4.65
C GLY A 101 16.59 -7.52 -6.08
N GLY A 102 16.43 -8.73 -6.63
CA GLY A 102 16.65 -9.10 -8.04
C GLY A 102 15.42 -8.83 -8.93
N ALA A 103 14.97 -9.80 -9.74
CA ALA A 103 14.00 -9.65 -10.86
C ALA A 103 12.66 -8.89 -10.60
N ALA A 104 12.29 -8.64 -9.35
CA ALA A 104 11.29 -7.63 -9.00
C ALA A 104 12.03 -6.53 -8.24
N HIS A 105 12.39 -5.46 -8.93
CA HIS A 105 13.01 -4.30 -8.31
C HIS A 105 12.05 -3.77 -7.22
N ARG A 106 12.55 -3.49 -6.02
CA ARG A 106 11.74 -2.91 -4.93
C ARG A 106 12.53 -1.81 -4.26
N TYR A 107 11.83 -0.78 -3.82
CA TYR A 107 12.42 0.31 -3.02
C TYR A 107 11.84 0.28 -1.63
N ALA A 108 12.69 0.27 -0.61
CA ALA A 108 12.27 0.49 0.77
C ALA A 108 12.49 1.95 1.12
N VAL A 109 11.48 2.57 1.72
CA VAL A 109 11.60 3.84 2.40
C VAL A 109 11.79 3.54 3.88
N MET A 110 12.99 3.81 4.36
CA MET A 110 13.45 3.57 5.71
C MET A 110 13.31 4.85 6.52
N ALA A 111 12.79 4.72 7.73
CA ALA A 111 12.80 5.78 8.73
C ALA A 111 12.58 5.20 10.13
N PRO A 112 12.87 5.97 11.20
CA PRO A 112 12.43 5.61 12.54
C PRO A 112 10.90 5.50 12.57
N ALA A 113 10.38 4.39 13.09
CA ALA A 113 8.96 4.33 13.40
C ALA A 113 8.63 5.23 14.61
N PRO A 114 7.37 5.68 14.75
CA PRO A 114 6.92 6.32 15.98
C PRO A 114 7.27 5.47 17.21
N GLY A 115 7.97 6.07 18.18
CA GLY A 115 8.42 5.40 19.41
C GLY A 115 9.75 4.63 19.32
N GLY A 116 10.40 4.59 18.15
CA GLY A 116 11.70 3.95 17.96
C GLY A 116 12.79 4.92 17.49
N MET A 117 14.06 4.59 17.76
CA MET A 117 15.21 5.34 17.23
C MET A 117 15.85 4.69 16.00
N GLU A 118 15.63 3.39 15.80
CA GLU A 118 16.23 2.64 14.68
C GLU A 118 15.41 2.77 13.41
N ALA A 119 16.08 3.04 12.29
CA ALA A 119 15.46 3.08 10.98
C ALA A 119 15.05 1.68 10.54
N LYS A 120 13.79 1.53 10.14
CA LYS A 120 13.25 0.29 9.57
C LYS A 120 12.41 0.59 8.32
N PRO A 121 12.15 -0.38 7.44
CA PRO A 121 11.30 -0.12 6.30
C PRO A 121 9.88 0.19 6.79
N LEU A 122 9.34 1.31 6.36
CA LEU A 122 7.95 1.70 6.62
C LEU A 122 7.09 1.66 5.37
N ILE A 123 7.69 1.89 4.19
CA ILE A 123 7.01 1.79 2.90
C ILE A 123 7.84 0.94 1.93
N TRP A 124 7.16 0.05 1.19
CA TRP A 124 7.72 -0.65 0.03
C TRP A 124 7.07 -0.16 -1.25
N LEU A 125 7.89 0.22 -2.23
CA LEU A 125 7.45 0.49 -3.59
C LEU A 125 7.83 -0.70 -4.49
N SER A 126 6.84 -1.22 -5.19
CA SER A 126 7.02 -2.16 -6.31
C SER A 126 6.42 -1.51 -7.55
N VAL A 127 7.16 -1.47 -8.66
CA VAL A 127 6.67 -0.92 -9.93
C VAL A 127 6.86 -1.97 -11.02
N VAL A 128 5.96 -1.97 -12.00
CA VAL A 128 6.06 -2.83 -13.18
C VAL A 128 5.81 -2.00 -14.43
N PRO A 129 6.75 -2.01 -15.41
CA PRO A 129 8.12 -2.51 -15.29
C PRO A 129 8.98 -1.58 -14.42
N LEU A 130 9.89 -2.14 -13.62
CA LEU A 130 10.99 -1.35 -13.06
C LEU A 130 12.21 -1.52 -13.94
N THR A 131 12.86 -0.40 -14.26
CA THR A 131 14.17 -0.41 -14.93
C THR A 131 15.27 -0.56 -13.89
N GLY A 132 15.00 -0.12 -12.66
CA GLY A 132 15.96 -0.23 -11.59
C GLY A 132 17.19 0.62 -11.85
N ASN A 133 16.99 1.83 -12.35
CA ASN A 133 18.04 2.81 -12.59
C ASN A 133 17.59 4.16 -12.04
N GLY A 134 18.39 5.21 -12.27
CA GLY A 134 18.06 6.57 -11.83
C GLY A 134 16.75 7.12 -12.41
N ASP A 135 16.22 6.54 -13.50
CA ASP A 135 14.96 6.99 -14.11
C ASP A 135 13.75 6.71 -13.20
N ASP A 136 13.85 5.70 -12.31
CA ASP A 136 12.84 5.41 -11.29
C ASP A 136 12.79 6.49 -10.17
N ALA A 137 13.73 7.45 -10.16
CA ALA A 137 13.78 8.52 -9.16
C ALA A 137 12.52 9.37 -9.12
N ALA A 138 11.89 9.58 -10.27
CA ALA A 138 10.61 10.29 -10.35
C ALA A 138 9.49 9.56 -9.58
N ILE A 139 9.62 8.26 -9.32
CA ILE A 139 8.62 7.49 -8.58
C ILE A 139 8.85 7.62 -7.08
N TYR A 140 10.04 7.26 -6.59
CA TYR A 140 10.29 7.27 -5.15
C TYR A 140 10.40 8.69 -4.58
N ALA A 141 10.70 9.71 -5.38
CA ALA A 141 10.63 11.12 -4.97
C ALA A 141 9.20 11.62 -4.69
N ARG A 142 8.17 10.83 -5.03
CA ARG A 142 6.76 11.14 -4.75
C ARG A 142 6.27 10.60 -3.41
N VAL A 143 7.09 9.80 -2.73
CA VAL A 143 6.84 9.38 -1.35
C VAL A 143 7.38 10.42 -0.39
N GLU A 144 6.57 10.82 0.57
CA GLU A 144 7.01 11.64 1.69
C GLU A 144 6.50 11.05 2.99
N LEU A 145 7.40 10.81 3.95
CA LEU A 145 7.01 10.45 5.31
C LEU A 145 6.50 11.72 6.01
N ARG A 146 5.19 11.77 6.22
CA ARG A 146 4.48 12.88 6.85
C ARG A 146 3.34 12.30 7.66
N ASP A 147 3.10 12.91 8.82
CA ASP A 147 1.95 12.56 9.65
C ASP A 147 0.65 12.90 8.88
N PRO A 148 -0.20 11.90 8.55
CA PRO A 148 -1.46 12.13 7.85
C PRO A 148 -2.43 13.04 8.62
N GLY A 149 -2.29 13.18 9.94
CA GLY A 149 -3.06 14.14 10.74
C GLY A 149 -2.72 15.60 10.44
N THR A 150 -1.58 15.87 9.80
CA THR A 150 -1.08 17.22 9.49
C THR A 150 -1.24 17.62 8.02
N VAL A 151 -1.66 16.69 7.16
CA VAL A 151 -1.79 16.91 5.71
C VAL A 151 -3.19 16.59 5.22
N LYS A 152 -3.70 17.40 4.28
CA LYS A 152 -5.00 17.15 3.65
C LYS A 152 -4.82 16.25 2.43
N CYS A 153 -5.15 14.97 2.60
CA CYS A 153 -5.19 14.01 1.51
C CYS A 153 -6.58 13.91 0.88
N GLN A 154 -6.62 13.62 -0.42
CA GLN A 154 -7.88 13.36 -1.13
C GLN A 154 -8.40 11.94 -0.85
N GLN A 155 -7.51 11.00 -0.52
CA GLN A 155 -7.85 9.63 -0.12
C GLN A 155 -6.90 9.19 1.00
N SER A 156 -7.42 8.41 1.95
CA SER A 156 -6.65 7.87 3.07
C SER A 156 -6.84 6.36 3.15
N PHE A 157 -5.73 5.64 3.30
CA PHE A 157 -5.66 4.19 3.42
C PHE A 157 -4.94 3.86 4.72
N VAL A 158 -5.65 3.99 5.83
CA VAL A 158 -5.15 3.68 7.17
C VAL A 158 -6.02 2.57 7.75
N SER A 159 -5.42 1.58 8.42
CA SER A 159 -6.22 0.67 9.24
C SER A 159 -6.55 1.40 10.56
N ASP A 160 -7.81 1.33 10.99
CA ASP A 160 -8.29 1.94 12.25
C ASP A 160 -7.74 1.25 13.52
N VAL A 161 -6.79 0.34 13.37
CA VAL A 161 -6.15 -0.32 14.51
C VAL A 161 -5.19 0.67 15.15
N ALA A 162 -5.63 1.30 16.25
CA ALA A 162 -4.80 2.13 17.09
C ALA A 162 -3.45 1.44 17.36
N PRO A 163 -2.33 2.19 17.42
CA PRO A 163 -1.06 1.59 17.80
C PRO A 163 -1.23 0.91 19.16
N ALA A 164 -0.81 -0.35 19.27
CA ALA A 164 -0.60 -0.96 20.57
C ALA A 164 0.46 -0.11 21.29
N GLU A 165 0.05 0.54 22.37
CA GLU A 165 0.92 1.31 23.27
C GLU A 165 2.00 0.42 23.90
#